data_AF-A0A822GV05-F1
#
_entry.id   AF-A0A822GV05-F1
#
_cell.length_a   1.000
_cell.length_b   1.000
_cell.length_c   1.000
_cell.angle_alpha   90.00
_cell.angle_beta   90.00
_cell.angle_gamma   90.00
#
_symmetry.space_group_name_H-M   'P 1'
#
loop_
_entity.id
_entity.type
_entity.pdbx_description
1 polymer ?
#
loop_
_entity_poly.entity_id
_entity_poly.type
_entity_poly.pdbx_seq_one_letter_code
_entity_poly.pdbx_strand_id
1 'polypeptide(L)'
;MDDIPSQLEILPNEILIHIFQYFDARDLFQTFYNLNFRFNRLLQSLKYLSLTMLKYNSNEIHDYNIFAPYIYTLVIDYAVDIDLNQFVNLHRLILLS
;
A
#
# COMPACT_ATOMS: atom_id res chain seq x y z
N MET A 1 -16.47 4.43 20.41
CA MET A 1 -15.71 5.69 20.27
C MET A 1 -15.43 5.75 18.79
N ASP A 2 -16.29 6.46 18.07
CA ASP A 2 -16.24 6.49 16.62
C ASP A 2 -14.92 7.17 16.23
N ASP A 3 -14.03 6.39 15.61
CA ASP A 3 -12.81 6.88 14.99
C ASP A 3 -13.22 7.93 13.95
N ILE A 4 -12.94 9.19 14.24
CA ILE A 4 -12.99 10.27 13.26
C ILE A 4 -11.87 9.94 12.27
N PRO A 5 -12.14 9.48 11.03
CA PRO A 5 -11.09 9.51 10.01
C PRO A 5 -10.72 10.98 9.90
N SER A 6 -9.43 11.27 10.03
CA SER A 6 -8.93 12.63 10.21
C SER A 6 -9.63 13.57 9.24
N GLN A 7 -10.31 14.62 9.74
CA GLN A 7 -11.25 15.45 8.95
C GLN A 7 -10.65 16.00 7.64
N LEU A 8 -9.32 15.99 7.53
CA LEU A 8 -8.55 16.31 6.34
C LEU A 8 -8.82 15.36 5.16
N GLU A 9 -9.02 14.06 5.40
CA GLU A 9 -9.26 13.03 4.37
C GLU A 9 -10.63 13.15 3.70
N ILE A 10 -11.56 13.86 4.34
CA ILE A 10 -12.95 14.05 3.87
C ILE A 10 -13.04 15.32 2.99
N LEU A 11 -12.02 16.17 3.00
CA LEU A 11 -12.04 17.42 2.23
C LEU A 11 -11.96 17.14 0.72
N PRO A 12 -12.78 17.81 -0.11
CA PRO A 12 -12.62 17.78 -1.56
C PRO A 12 -11.22 18.27 -1.97
N ASN A 13 -10.71 17.73 -3.09
CA ASN A 13 -9.39 18.08 -3.61
C ASN A 13 -9.25 19.59 -3.86
N GLU A 14 -10.32 20.27 -4.29
CA GLU A 14 -10.35 21.71 -4.53
C GLU A 14 -10.07 22.50 -3.25
N ILE A 15 -10.61 22.03 -2.11
CA ILE A 15 -10.38 22.64 -0.81
C ILE A 15 -8.94 22.41 -0.36
N LEU A 16 -8.41 21.19 -0.53
CA LEU A 16 -7.01 20.88 -0.23
C LEU A 16 -6.05 21.72 -1.05
N ILE A 17 -6.30 21.88 -2.35
CA ILE A 17 -5.51 22.74 -3.24
C ILE A 17 -5.54 24.19 -2.75
N HIS A 18 -6.73 24.70 -2.40
CA HIS A 18 -6.88 26.05 -1.86
C HIS A 18 -6.10 26.25 -0.56
N ILE A 19 -6.11 25.25 0.33
CA ILE A 19 -5.33 25.26 1.58
C ILE A 19 -3.84 25.24 1.27
N PHE A 20 -3.39 24.37 0.36
CA PHE A 20 -1.97 24.22 0.01
C PHE A 20 -1.38 25.48 -0.62
N GLN A 21 -2.18 26.32 -1.27
CA GLN A 21 -1.73 27.62 -1.78
C GLN A 21 -1.19 28.57 -0.70
N TYR A 22 -1.54 28.36 0.58
CA TYR A 22 -1.06 29.16 1.69
C TYR A 22 0.28 28.68 2.28
N PHE A 23 0.83 27.56 1.80
CA PHE A 23 2.09 26.98 2.30
C PHE A 23 3.23 27.17 1.30
N ASP A 24 4.47 27.26 1.80
CA ASP A 24 5.67 27.19 0.96
C ASP A 24 5.78 25.79 0.35
N ALA A 25 6.18 25.70 -0.92
CA ALA A 25 6.30 24.43 -1.61
C ALA A 25 7.25 23.47 -0.90
N ARG A 26 8.36 23.96 -0.34
CA ARG A 26 9.34 23.13 0.40
C ARG A 26 8.69 22.47 1.61
N ASP A 27 7.87 23.22 2.34
CA ASP A 27 7.19 22.71 3.53
C ASP A 27 6.19 21.62 3.18
N LEU A 28 5.42 21.81 2.10
CA LEU A 28 4.48 20.78 1.60
C LEU A 28 5.22 19.51 1.17
N PHE A 29 6.20 19.64 0.27
CA PHE A 29 6.97 18.50 -0.22
C PHE A 29 7.65 17.75 0.93
N GLN A 30 8.29 18.46 1.86
CA GLN A 30 8.97 17.85 2.99
C GLN A 30 7.98 17.16 3.94
N THR A 31 6.83 17.77 4.21
CA THR A 31 5.80 17.20 5.09
C THR A 31 5.25 15.89 4.51
N PHE A 32 4.79 15.91 3.26
CA PHE A 32 4.22 14.71 2.62
C PHE A 32 5.28 13.65 2.35
N TYR A 33 6.52 14.04 2.01
CA TYR A 33 7.62 13.09 1.88
C TYR A 33 7.90 12.36 3.21
N ASN A 34 8.02 13.10 4.31
CA ASN A 34 8.25 12.52 5.63
C ASN A 34 7.08 11.66 6.10
N LEU A 35 5.85 12.06 5.79
CA LEU A 35 4.65 11.29 6.10
C LEU A 35 4.65 9.95 5.35
N ASN A 36 4.87 9.98 4.03
CA ASN A 36 5.00 8.78 3.20
C ASN A 36 6.16 7.90 3.68
N PHE A 37 7.31 8.47 4.00
CA PHE A 37 8.46 7.74 4.53
C PHE A 37 8.12 7.02 5.85
N ARG A 38 7.42 7.70 6.77
CA ARG A 38 6.98 7.11 8.04
C ARG A 38 6.04 5.93 7.81
N PHE A 39 5.04 6.08 6.93
CA PHE A 39 4.12 4.99 6.62
C PHE A 39 4.82 3.81 5.96
N ASN A 40 5.74 4.06 5.02
CA ASN A 40 6.54 3.00 4.41
C ASN A 40 7.33 2.22 5.47
N ARG A 41 7.98 2.91 6.42
CA ARG A 41 8.68 2.24 7.53
C ARG A 41 7.76 1.43 8.44
N LEU A 42 6.55 1.92 8.69
CA LEU A 42 5.56 1.18 9.47
C LEU A 42 5.13 -0.09 8.74
N LEU A 43 4.80 -0.01 7.45
CA LEU A 43 4.46 -1.17 6.63
C LEU A 43 5.59 -2.21 6.61
N GLN A 44 6.84 -1.76 6.45
CA GLN A 44 8.03 -2.61 6.50
C GLN A 44 8.26 -3.29 7.86
N SER A 45 7.74 -2.71 8.94
CA SER A 45 7.86 -3.29 10.28
C SER A 45 6.84 -4.41 10.56
N LEU A 46 5.82 -4.54 9.72
CA LEU A 46 4.79 -5.57 9.84
C LEU A 46 5.36 -6.91 9.37
N LYS A 47 5.50 -7.85 10.31
CA LYS A 47 6.17 -9.14 10.06
C LYS A 47 5.35 -10.14 9.25
N TYR A 48 4.04 -9.94 9.16
CA TYR A 48 3.10 -10.96 8.69
C TYR A 48 2.08 -10.40 7.70
N LEU A 49 2.54 -9.62 6.72
CA LEU A 49 1.67 -9.14 5.65
C LEU A 49 1.17 -10.31 4.79
N SER A 50 -0.12 -10.28 4.48
CA SER A 50 -0.78 -11.26 3.62
C SER A 50 -1.26 -10.58 2.35
N LEU A 51 -0.93 -11.17 1.20
CA LEU A 51 -1.46 -10.79 -0.10
C LEU A 51 -2.44 -11.87 -0.57
N THR A 52 -3.63 -11.46 -0.99
CA THR A 52 -4.65 -12.35 -1.56
C THR A 52 -4.90 -11.95 -3.00
N MET A 53 -4.59 -12.85 -3.93
CA MET A 53 -4.80 -12.68 -5.36
C MET A 53 -6.08 -13.40 -5.76
N LEU A 54 -7.05 -12.63 -6.23
CA LEU A 54 -8.38 -13.12 -6.60
C LEU A 54 -8.61 -12.95 -8.10
N LYS A 55 -9.24 -13.94 -8.75
CA LYS A 55 -9.43 -14.02 -10.21
C LYS A 55 -10.04 -12.77 -10.84
N TYR A 56 -10.96 -12.10 -10.14
CA TYR A 56 -11.64 -10.91 -10.64
C TYR A 56 -10.76 -9.64 -10.67
N ASN A 57 -9.58 -9.68 -10.04
CA ASN A 57 -8.58 -8.61 -10.05
C ASN A 57 -7.39 -8.92 -11.00
N SER A 58 -7.53 -9.91 -11.88
CA SER A 58 -6.44 -10.38 -12.77
C SER A 58 -6.10 -9.44 -13.94
N ASN A 59 -6.91 -8.41 -14.18
CA ASN A 59 -6.67 -7.42 -15.25
C ASN A 59 -5.76 -6.27 -14.81
N GLU A 60 -5.41 -6.18 -13.53
CA GLU A 60 -4.48 -5.17 -13.04
C GLU A 60 -3.04 -5.65 -13.29
N ILE A 61 -2.25 -4.85 -14.03
CA ILE A 61 -0.80 -5.06 -14.11
C ILE A 61 -0.26 -4.76 -12.72
N HIS A 62 -0.04 -5.81 -11.96
CA HIS A 62 0.41 -5.67 -10.59
C HIS A 62 1.93 -5.46 -10.56
N ASP A 63 2.37 -4.23 -10.35
CA ASP A 63 3.76 -3.95 -9.99
C ASP A 63 4.01 -4.38 -8.54
N TYR A 64 4.19 -5.69 -8.37
CA TYR A 64 4.46 -6.28 -7.06
C TYR A 64 5.82 -5.87 -6.49
N ASN A 65 6.72 -5.29 -7.29
CA ASN A 65 8.12 -5.04 -6.89
C ASN A 65 8.22 -4.18 -5.63
N ILE A 66 7.27 -3.27 -5.42
CA ILE A 66 7.30 -2.33 -4.29
C ILE A 66 6.97 -3.03 -2.97
N PHE A 67 6.14 -4.07 -2.97
CA PHE A 67 5.63 -4.68 -1.73
C PHE A 67 5.87 -6.19 -1.59
N ALA A 68 6.15 -6.91 -2.68
CA ALA A 68 6.44 -8.34 -2.67
C ALA A 68 7.53 -8.74 -1.67
N PRO A 69 8.63 -7.96 -1.50
CA PRO A 69 9.63 -8.31 -0.50
C PRO A 69 9.12 -8.29 0.95
N TYR A 70 7.97 -7.68 1.23
CA TYR A 70 7.39 -7.60 2.57
C TYR A 70 6.26 -8.61 2.81
N ILE A 71 5.84 -9.34 1.78
CA ILE A 71 4.75 -10.31 1.89
C ILE A 71 5.25 -11.59 2.54
N TYR A 72 4.58 -11.97 3.63
CA TYR A 72 4.85 -13.19 4.38
C TYR A 72 3.93 -14.35 3.97
N THR A 73 2.65 -14.03 3.71
CA THR A 73 1.65 -15.00 3.24
C THR A 73 1.12 -14.60 1.87
N LEU A 74 1.12 -15.52 0.93
CA LEU A 74 0.50 -15.37 -0.38
C LEU A 74 -0.67 -16.36 -0.50
N VAL A 75 -1.85 -15.86 -0.88
CA VAL A 75 -3.06 -16.64 -1.12
C VAL A 75 -3.48 -16.45 -2.57
N ILE A 76 -3.69 -17.55 -3.31
CA ILE A 76 -4.01 -17.54 -4.74
C ILE A 76 -5.27 -18.39 -4.97
N ASP A 77 -6.27 -17.85 -5.65
CA ASP A 77 -7.54 -18.55 -5.96
C ASP A 77 -7.73 -18.94 -7.44
N TYR A 78 -6.70 -18.73 -8.27
CA TYR A 78 -6.78 -18.98 -9.70
C TYR A 78 -5.41 -19.28 -10.30
N ALA A 79 -5.39 -19.81 -11.53
CA ALA A 79 -4.15 -20.02 -12.27
C ALA A 79 -3.57 -18.66 -12.69
N VAL A 80 -2.38 -18.35 -12.16
CA VAL A 80 -1.64 -17.11 -12.41
C VAL A 80 -0.16 -17.42 -12.52
N ASP A 81 0.53 -16.71 -13.42
CA ASP A 81 1.98 -16.74 -13.55
C ASP A 81 2.59 -15.68 -12.62
N ILE A 82 3.35 -16.11 -11.62
CA ILE A 82 3.96 -15.24 -10.61
C ILE A 82 5.43 -15.61 -10.46
N ASP A 83 6.29 -14.60 -10.53
CA ASP A 83 7.69 -14.75 -10.15
C ASP A 83 7.83 -14.75 -8.62
N LEU A 84 7.90 -15.95 -8.03
CA LEU A 84 8.09 -16.13 -6.59
C LEU A 84 9.42 -15.55 -6.08
N ASN A 85 10.39 -15.26 -6.94
CA ASN A 85 11.67 -14.64 -6.52
C ASN A 85 11.49 -13.21 -6.01
N GLN A 86 10.40 -12.53 -6.41
CA GLN A 86 10.08 -11.20 -5.90
C GLN A 86 9.63 -11.23 -4.43
N PHE A 87 9.14 -12.38 -3.96
CA PHE A 87 8.60 -12.57 -2.62
C PHE A 87 9.65 -13.16 -1.67
N VAL A 88 10.76 -12.44 -1.49
CA VAL A 88 11.95 -12.95 -0.76
C VAL A 88 11.68 -13.35 0.70
N ASN A 89 10.62 -12.79 1.31
CA ASN A 89 10.20 -13.09 2.68
C ASN A 89 8.93 -13.98 2.73
N LEU A 90 8.58 -14.66 1.64
CA LEU A 90 7.44 -15.56 1.60
C LEU A 90 7.71 -16.81 2.45
N HIS A 91 6.89 -17.01 3.48
CA HIS A 91 6.95 -18.21 4.33
C HIS A 91 5.72 -19.09 4.18
N ARG A 92 4.62 -18.54 3.64
CA ARG A 92 3.35 -19.26 3.54
C ARG A 92 2.70 -19.00 2.19
N LEU A 93 2.48 -20.07 1.43
CA LEU A 93 1.70 -20.06 0.20
C LEU A 93 0.43 -20.90 0.41
N ILE A 94 -0.74 -20.32 0.08
CA ILE A 94 -2.03 -20.99 0.11
C ILE A 94 -2.62 -20.97 -1.30
N LEU A 95 -2.91 -22.16 -1.82
CA LEU A 95 -3.65 -22.31 -3.06
C LEU A 95 -5.09 -22.69 -2.70
N LEU A 96 -6.02 -21.82 -3.04
CA LEU A 96 -7.45 -22.10 -2.92
C LEU A 96 -7.87 -22.87 -4.17
N SER A 97 -8.50 -24.03 -3.95
CA SER A 97 -9.03 -24.93 -4.98
C SER A 97 -10.47 -24.61 -5.33
#